data_AF-A0A8R1HMT7-F1
#
_entry.id   AF-A0A8R1HMT7-F1
#
_cell.length_a   1.000
_cell.length_b   1.000
_cell.length_c   1.000
_cell.angle_alpha   90.00
_cell.angle_beta   90.00
_cell.angle_gamma   90.00
#
_symmetry.space_group_name_H-M   'P 1'
#
loop_
_entity.id
_entity.type
_entity.pdbx_description
1 polymer ?
#
loop_
_entity_poly.entity_id
_entity_poly.type
_entity_poly.pdbx_seq_one_letter_code
_entity_poly.pdbx_strand_id
1 'polypeptide(L)'
;MIRKTGKAQESAKSGPNLVHSCLIVVPSSLVNNWKAEFDKWWRFMRFPAVIALQAKDISTYQSTAKSMPYLIVSYDMAQRHVEKLRSQKFDVIVCDEGHKLKNVDGKLRSALVSLQIPRRLILTGTPMQNDYDEFYSLLDFVCPEEFGTLGEFRRMCNENPEALNRKIDECMLRRTSADVNTSHMPEKHEYILFCAASKIQKRIHSEICEYMTGDALSLIFFARQLVNHPKLLYDNLREKHDKSNQKHSALLLAFDGETMPRGGVKESGKLTALVDMLKCFRLLGECAVIVSNYIETLDMIEQLCKFLEFNIFRLDGKTQVQDRQKAVRQFNDQRDASNVFLLSTKAGGVGLNLIGASRLVLFDSDWNPANDQQAMARIWRDGQVRPCHIYRLITTGTIEEKMLQRQIKKTGLRCVIDAIEVGDTISTFADEELKDIFTFIEATECNTHDLCECPCDGSGMMENEMAEEEDEEEEEDVENRKIQKGQQDSDDDEEVDDEELESEITLLEHDDEVVEDSADEKDEDDQEKDLKKHEEPIKTKKNAKTLGVASLAELSRWRHFSPRHQDTWRHFMINSGLSQVETDVQLTFAFYQQSQY
;
A
#
# COMPACT_ATOMS: atom_id res chain seq x y z
N MET A 1 -16.85 25.26 1.69
CA MET A 1 -17.79 26.40 1.71
C MET A 1 -18.17 26.74 0.27
N ILE A 2 -19.41 27.12 -0.02
CA ILE A 2 -19.85 27.47 -1.39
C ILE A 2 -19.49 28.94 -1.66
N ARG A 3 -18.46 29.21 -2.48
CA ARG A 3 -18.09 30.56 -2.91
C ARG A 3 -18.85 30.93 -4.19
N LYS A 4 -19.43 32.14 -4.21
CA LYS A 4 -20.06 32.77 -5.38
C LYS A 4 -18.97 33.18 -6.37
N THR A 5 -18.99 32.66 -7.59
CA THR A 5 -18.31 33.28 -8.74
C THR A 5 -19.33 34.14 -9.50
N GLY A 6 -18.97 35.40 -9.75
CA GLY A 6 -19.78 36.33 -10.54
C GLY A 6 -19.90 37.71 -9.90
N LYS A 7 -19.12 38.67 -10.40
CA LYS A 7 -19.41 40.11 -10.26
C LYS A 7 -20.76 40.39 -10.92
N ALA A 8 -21.81 40.46 -10.12
CA ALA A 8 -23.09 41.04 -10.51
C ALA A 8 -23.41 42.15 -9.52
N GLN A 9 -23.66 43.34 -10.08
CA GLN A 9 -24.03 44.56 -9.37
C GLN A 9 -25.15 44.31 -8.35
N GLU A 10 -25.07 45.04 -7.25
CA GLU A 10 -26.02 45.09 -6.15
C GLU A 10 -27.47 45.21 -6.64
N SER A 11 -28.27 44.18 -6.36
CA SER A 11 -29.64 44.40 -5.90
C SER A 11 -29.96 43.37 -4.81
N ALA A 12 -30.06 43.86 -3.58
CA ALA A 12 -30.48 43.08 -2.44
C ALA A 12 -31.97 42.70 -2.61
N LYS A 13 -32.27 41.40 -2.69
CA LYS A 13 -33.45 40.68 -2.16
C LYS A 13 -33.62 39.28 -2.78
N SER A 14 -33.09 38.24 -2.14
CA SER A 14 -33.71 36.91 -1.96
C SER A 14 -32.85 36.10 -0.99
N GLY A 15 -33.45 35.18 -0.24
CA GLY A 15 -32.87 34.49 0.93
C GLY A 15 -31.60 33.65 0.67
N PRO A 16 -31.13 32.85 1.65
CA PRO A 16 -29.91 32.05 1.46
C PRO A 16 -30.11 31.14 0.24
N ASN A 17 -29.09 31.08 -0.61
CA ASN A 17 -28.99 30.29 -1.84
C ASN A 17 -29.26 28.78 -1.61
N LEU A 18 -30.53 28.41 -1.36
CA LEU A 18 -30.97 27.05 -1.09
C LEU A 18 -30.73 26.18 -2.34
N VAL A 19 -30.22 24.97 -2.10
CA VAL A 19 -30.07 23.94 -3.14
C VAL A 19 -31.40 23.21 -3.23
N HIS A 20 -32.06 23.25 -4.38
CA HIS A 20 -33.36 22.63 -4.62
C HIS A 20 -33.26 21.36 -5.46
N SER A 21 -32.20 21.19 -6.25
CA SER A 21 -32.00 20.02 -7.11
C SER A 21 -30.52 19.65 -7.18
N CYS A 22 -30.22 18.36 -7.01
CA CYS A 22 -28.86 17.84 -6.94
C CYS A 22 -28.68 16.63 -7.86
N LEU A 23 -27.67 16.71 -8.72
CA LEU A 23 -27.22 15.61 -9.56
C LEU A 23 -25.99 14.96 -8.91
N ILE A 24 -26.07 13.65 -8.64
CA ILE A 24 -25.00 12.87 -8.04
C ILE A 24 -24.52 11.86 -9.08
N VAL A 25 -23.30 12.06 -9.56
CA VAL A 25 -22.68 11.24 -10.60
C VAL A 25 -21.59 10.38 -9.96
N VAL A 26 -21.73 9.06 -10.09
CA VAL A 26 -20.90 8.08 -9.38
C VAL A 26 -20.44 6.97 -10.33
N PRO A 27 -19.41 6.18 -9.99
CA PRO A 27 -19.14 4.90 -10.65
C PRO A 27 -20.37 3.99 -10.61
N SER A 28 -20.61 3.21 -11.68
CA SER A 28 -21.80 2.35 -11.79
C SER A 28 -21.97 1.39 -10.60
N SER A 29 -20.87 0.97 -10.01
CA SER A 29 -20.84 0.06 -8.87
C SER A 29 -21.11 0.73 -7.51
N LEU A 30 -21.08 2.07 -7.44
CA LEU A 30 -21.39 2.87 -6.24
C LEU A 30 -22.83 3.40 -6.22
N VAL A 31 -23.58 3.29 -7.32
CA VAL A 31 -24.97 3.79 -7.43
C VAL A 31 -25.86 3.27 -6.30
N ASN A 32 -25.85 1.96 -6.07
CA ASN A 32 -26.65 1.34 -5.01
C ASN A 32 -26.13 1.67 -3.60
N ASN A 33 -24.81 1.89 -3.46
CA ASN A 33 -24.22 2.27 -2.18
C ASN A 33 -24.69 3.66 -1.78
N TRP A 34 -24.64 4.63 -2.70
CA TRP A 34 -25.15 5.98 -2.48
C TRP A 34 -26.63 5.99 -2.12
N LYS A 35 -27.46 5.18 -2.79
CA LYS A 35 -28.88 5.06 -2.42
C LYS A 35 -29.06 4.51 -1.00
N ALA A 36 -28.29 3.49 -0.62
CA ALA A 36 -28.35 2.94 0.72
C ALA A 36 -27.91 3.97 1.79
N GLU A 37 -26.90 4.78 1.51
CA GLU A 37 -26.48 5.87 2.41
C GLU A 37 -27.55 6.96 2.53
N PHE A 38 -28.20 7.36 1.42
CA PHE A 38 -29.36 8.25 1.47
C PHE A 38 -30.50 7.65 2.32
N ASP A 39 -30.78 6.35 2.15
CA ASP A 39 -31.81 5.65 2.93
C ASP A 39 -31.41 5.36 4.37
N LYS A 40 -30.13 5.51 4.73
CA LYS A 40 -29.63 5.38 6.11
C LYS A 40 -29.73 6.73 6.82
N TRP A 41 -29.14 7.76 6.23
CA TRP A 41 -28.95 9.06 6.88
C TRP A 41 -30.07 10.06 6.61
N TRP A 42 -30.69 10.00 5.44
CA TRP A 42 -31.65 11.01 4.98
C TRP A 42 -33.13 10.65 5.22
N ARG A 43 -33.40 9.57 5.97
CA ARG A 43 -34.75 9.02 6.21
C ARG A 43 -35.75 10.04 6.74
N PHE A 44 -35.29 10.98 7.56
CA PHE A 44 -36.16 11.91 8.28
C PHE A 44 -36.55 13.15 7.45
N MET A 45 -35.83 13.45 6.37
CA MET A 45 -35.99 14.67 5.58
C MET A 45 -37.08 14.56 4.49
N ARG A 46 -37.82 13.44 4.43
CA ARG A 46 -38.99 13.16 3.56
C ARG A 46 -38.78 13.23 2.04
N PHE A 47 -37.58 13.55 1.56
CA PHE A 47 -37.26 13.62 0.13
C PHE A 47 -36.35 12.46 -0.28
N PRO A 48 -36.85 11.43 -0.99
CA PRO A 48 -36.04 10.30 -1.40
C PRO A 48 -35.13 10.65 -2.57
N ALA A 49 -34.00 9.95 -2.66
CA ALA A 49 -33.14 9.97 -3.84
C ALA A 49 -33.64 8.97 -4.90
N VAL A 50 -33.59 9.37 -6.18
CA VAL A 50 -33.96 8.53 -7.32
C VAL A 50 -32.69 8.01 -7.97
N ILE A 51 -32.64 6.70 -8.24
CA ILE A 51 -31.59 6.12 -9.08
C ILE A 51 -32.09 6.09 -10.52
N ALA A 52 -31.25 6.50 -11.48
CA ALA A 52 -31.45 6.20 -12.88
C ALA A 52 -30.58 5.01 -13.32
N LEU A 53 -31.22 3.87 -13.60
CA LEU A 53 -30.59 2.67 -14.16
C LEU A 53 -30.79 2.58 -15.68
N GLN A 54 -31.82 3.23 -16.20
CA GLN A 54 -32.20 3.26 -17.60
C GLN A 54 -32.51 4.70 -18.05
N ALA A 55 -32.44 4.93 -19.37
CA ALA A 55 -32.73 6.24 -19.96
C ALA A 55 -34.15 6.77 -19.67
N LYS A 56 -35.10 5.87 -19.38
CA LYS A 56 -36.50 6.21 -19.03
C LYS A 56 -36.62 6.78 -17.60
N ASP A 57 -35.70 6.39 -16.71
CA ASP A 57 -35.72 6.81 -15.31
C ASP A 57 -35.35 8.30 -15.22
N ILE A 58 -34.42 8.76 -16.06
CA ILE A 58 -34.10 10.18 -16.21
C ILE A 58 -35.34 10.96 -16.69
N SER A 59 -36.10 10.41 -17.64
CA SER A 59 -37.35 11.03 -18.11
C SER A 59 -38.43 11.06 -17.03
N THR A 60 -38.50 10.02 -16.20
CA THR A 60 -39.44 9.94 -15.06
C THR A 60 -39.05 10.91 -13.94
N TYR A 61 -37.75 11.14 -13.74
CA TYR A 61 -37.26 12.15 -12.81
C TYR A 61 -37.76 13.55 -13.17
N GLN A 62 -37.87 13.88 -14.47
CA GLN A 62 -38.34 15.21 -14.92
C GLN A 62 -39.72 15.57 -14.37
N SER A 63 -40.60 14.59 -14.22
CA SER A 63 -41.95 14.78 -13.69
C SER A 63 -42.00 14.79 -12.16
N THR A 64 -40.95 14.30 -11.49
CA THR A 64 -40.92 14.08 -10.04
C THR A 64 -39.87 14.91 -9.29
N ALA A 65 -39.06 15.70 -10.01
CA ALA A 65 -37.94 16.48 -9.47
C ALA A 65 -38.32 17.43 -8.32
N LYS A 66 -39.57 17.95 -8.31
CA LYS A 66 -40.06 18.82 -7.21
C LYS A 66 -40.24 18.07 -5.89
N SER A 67 -40.63 16.80 -5.94
CA SER A 67 -40.86 15.93 -4.77
C SER A 67 -39.68 15.02 -4.47
N MET A 68 -38.75 14.86 -5.41
CA MET A 68 -37.58 14.00 -5.29
C MET A 68 -36.39 14.73 -5.93
N PRO A 69 -35.72 15.63 -5.20
CA PRO A 69 -34.74 16.56 -5.77
C PRO A 69 -33.34 15.97 -5.98
N TYR A 70 -33.11 14.72 -5.60
CA TYR A 70 -31.81 14.06 -5.68
C TYR A 70 -31.83 12.98 -6.76
N LEU A 71 -31.00 13.14 -7.79
CA LEU A 71 -30.84 12.14 -8.86
C LEU A 71 -29.44 11.52 -8.78
N ILE A 72 -29.38 10.20 -8.63
CA ILE A 72 -28.15 9.42 -8.65
C ILE A 72 -28.03 8.73 -10.01
N VAL A 73 -26.94 8.99 -10.73
CA VAL A 73 -26.66 8.43 -12.06
C VAL A 73 -25.23 7.88 -12.12
N SER A 74 -25.00 6.87 -12.95
CA SER A 74 -23.63 6.46 -13.25
C SER A 74 -22.96 7.43 -14.23
N TYR A 75 -21.63 7.54 -14.20
CA TYR A 75 -20.86 8.34 -15.18
C TYR A 75 -21.20 8.00 -16.63
N ASP A 76 -21.30 6.70 -16.94
CA ASP A 76 -21.64 6.22 -18.27
C ASP A 76 -23.06 6.62 -18.70
N MET A 77 -24.04 6.55 -17.79
CA MET A 77 -25.40 7.02 -18.06
C MET A 77 -25.48 8.53 -18.23
N ALA A 78 -24.76 9.28 -17.40
CA ALA A 78 -24.70 10.74 -17.51
C ALA A 78 -24.11 11.17 -18.86
N GLN A 79 -23.05 10.52 -19.31
CA GLN A 79 -22.42 10.80 -20.60
C GLN A 79 -23.35 10.46 -21.78
N ARG A 80 -23.97 9.28 -21.79
CA ARG A 80 -24.84 8.83 -22.90
C ARG A 80 -26.15 9.62 -23.01
N HIS A 81 -26.66 10.14 -21.89
CA HIS A 81 -27.95 10.80 -21.82
C HIS A 81 -27.86 12.26 -21.36
N VAL A 82 -26.74 12.92 -21.67
CA VAL A 82 -26.47 14.31 -21.32
C VAL A 82 -27.58 15.26 -21.76
N GLU A 83 -28.16 15.06 -22.95
CA GLU A 83 -29.24 15.91 -23.47
C GLU A 83 -30.51 15.85 -22.61
N LYS A 84 -30.85 14.65 -22.11
CA LYS A 84 -32.00 14.48 -21.19
C LYS A 84 -31.73 15.16 -19.85
N LEU A 85 -30.50 15.07 -19.35
CA LEU A 85 -30.09 15.73 -18.12
C LEU A 85 -30.06 17.26 -18.28
N ARG A 86 -29.61 17.77 -19.43
CA ARG A 86 -29.56 19.21 -19.73
C ARG A 86 -30.95 19.86 -19.74
N SER A 87 -31.99 19.11 -20.11
CA SER A 87 -33.37 19.60 -20.03
C SER A 87 -33.88 19.84 -18.60
N GLN A 88 -33.13 19.43 -17.57
CA GLN A 88 -33.43 19.64 -16.17
C GLN A 88 -32.51 20.70 -15.57
N LYS A 89 -33.04 21.53 -14.67
CA LYS A 89 -32.23 22.46 -13.88
C LYS A 89 -31.74 21.77 -12.61
N PHE A 90 -30.43 21.63 -12.49
CA PHE A 90 -29.76 21.23 -11.26
C PHE A 90 -28.99 22.43 -10.68
N ASP A 91 -29.02 22.58 -9.37
CA ASP A 91 -28.30 23.65 -8.68
C ASP A 91 -26.87 23.23 -8.33
N VAL A 92 -26.68 21.92 -8.10
CA VAL A 92 -25.39 21.33 -7.75
C VAL A 92 -25.17 20.00 -8.44
N ILE A 93 -23.93 19.76 -8.87
CA ILE A 93 -23.44 18.46 -9.30
C ILE A 93 -22.38 17.97 -8.32
N VAL A 94 -22.53 16.73 -7.87
CA VAL A 94 -21.57 16.00 -7.04
C VAL A 94 -21.00 14.87 -7.88
N CYS A 95 -19.68 14.84 -8.03
CA CYS A 95 -18.95 13.83 -8.78
C CYS A 95 -18.11 13.02 -7.80
N ASP A 96 -18.48 11.77 -7.56
CA ASP A 96 -17.73 10.86 -6.68
C ASP A 96 -16.68 10.08 -7.47
N GLU A 97 -15.54 9.77 -6.84
CA GLU A 97 -14.36 9.22 -7.50
C GLU A 97 -13.89 10.09 -8.68
N GLY A 98 -13.69 11.38 -8.37
CA GLY A 98 -13.37 12.44 -9.34
C GLY A 98 -12.19 12.18 -10.27
N HIS A 99 -11.30 11.24 -9.93
CA HIS A 99 -10.22 10.78 -10.82
C HIS A 99 -10.74 10.31 -12.21
N LYS A 100 -12.02 10.00 -12.35
CA LYS A 100 -12.68 9.74 -13.67
C LYS A 100 -12.70 10.96 -14.60
N LEU A 101 -12.55 12.17 -14.07
CA LEU A 101 -12.57 13.45 -14.79
C LEU A 101 -11.18 14.03 -15.05
N LYS A 102 -10.14 13.20 -14.94
CA LYS A 102 -8.72 13.60 -15.05
C LYS A 102 -8.29 14.15 -16.41
N ASN A 103 -9.01 13.83 -17.48
CA ASN A 103 -8.68 14.30 -18.83
C ASN A 103 -9.53 15.52 -19.19
N VAL A 104 -8.88 16.67 -19.45
CA VAL A 104 -9.52 17.93 -19.86
C VAL A 104 -10.32 17.75 -21.16
N ASP A 105 -9.78 16.99 -22.12
CA ASP A 105 -10.44 16.72 -23.41
C ASP A 105 -11.33 15.46 -23.37
N GLY A 106 -11.53 14.89 -22.18
CA GLY A 106 -12.31 13.69 -21.99
C GLY A 106 -13.79 13.92 -22.33
N LYS A 107 -14.35 13.09 -23.22
CA LYS A 107 -15.78 13.12 -23.60
C LYS A 107 -16.74 13.16 -22.40
N LEU A 108 -16.39 12.47 -21.32
CA LEU A 108 -17.15 12.47 -20.07
C LEU A 108 -17.20 13.86 -19.43
N ARG A 109 -16.03 14.49 -19.27
CA ARG A 109 -15.91 15.83 -18.70
C ARG A 109 -16.66 16.85 -19.55
N SER A 110 -16.44 16.84 -20.87
CA SER A 110 -17.14 17.76 -21.79
C SER A 110 -18.66 17.61 -21.68
N ALA A 111 -19.16 16.37 -21.57
CA ALA A 111 -20.57 16.11 -21.34
C ALA A 111 -21.07 16.74 -20.02
N LEU A 112 -20.37 16.53 -18.89
CA LEU A 112 -20.79 17.10 -17.61
C LEU A 112 -20.68 18.64 -17.57
N VAL A 113 -19.63 19.23 -18.15
CA VAL A 113 -19.48 20.69 -18.25
C VAL A 113 -20.62 21.31 -19.07
N SER A 114 -21.06 20.62 -20.14
CA SER A 114 -22.16 21.07 -20.99
C SER A 114 -23.54 21.10 -20.32
N LEU A 115 -23.67 20.55 -19.10
CA LEU A 115 -24.88 20.68 -18.29
C LEU A 115 -25.03 22.08 -17.68
N GLN A 116 -23.95 22.90 -17.68
CA GLN A 116 -23.95 24.27 -17.18
C GLN A 116 -24.45 24.41 -15.72
N ILE A 117 -24.16 23.41 -14.90
CA ILE A 117 -24.57 23.40 -13.48
C ILE A 117 -23.67 24.37 -12.68
N PRO A 118 -24.24 25.31 -11.91
CA PRO A 118 -23.46 26.39 -11.28
C PRO A 118 -22.50 25.92 -10.18
N ARG A 119 -22.95 25.01 -9.31
CA ARG A 119 -22.14 24.53 -8.17
C ARG A 119 -21.63 23.13 -8.45
N ARG A 120 -20.34 22.92 -8.27
CA ARG A 120 -19.68 21.65 -8.62
C ARG A 120 -18.86 21.18 -7.43
N LEU A 121 -19.06 19.93 -7.04
CA LEU A 121 -18.33 19.28 -5.96
C LEU A 121 -17.70 18.01 -6.51
N ILE A 122 -16.40 17.84 -6.29
CA ILE A 122 -15.70 16.60 -6.56
C ILE A 122 -15.36 15.94 -5.21
N LEU A 123 -15.66 14.65 -5.10
CA LEU A 123 -15.19 13.80 -4.02
C LEU A 123 -14.12 12.86 -4.59
N THR A 124 -12.94 12.87 -3.99
CA THR A 124 -11.84 11.99 -4.39
C THR A 124 -10.99 11.65 -3.17
N GLY A 125 -10.66 10.37 -3.00
CA GLY A 125 -9.73 9.94 -1.96
C GLY A 125 -8.27 10.28 -2.27
N THR A 126 -7.94 10.53 -3.54
CA THR A 126 -6.59 10.80 -4.01
C THR A 126 -6.61 11.91 -5.06
N PRO A 127 -6.46 13.19 -4.67
CA PRO A 127 -6.58 14.31 -5.60
C PRO A 127 -5.47 14.36 -6.66
N MET A 128 -4.27 13.85 -6.35
CA MET A 128 -3.14 13.78 -7.27
C MET A 128 -2.67 12.33 -7.42
N GLN A 129 -3.00 11.68 -8.54
CA GLN A 129 -2.59 10.30 -8.82
C GLN A 129 -1.34 10.25 -9.72
N ASN A 130 -1.28 11.00 -10.83
CA ASN A 130 -0.20 10.81 -11.82
C ASN A 130 0.44 12.06 -12.42
N ASP A 131 -0.23 13.22 -12.53
CA ASP A 131 0.33 14.41 -13.21
C ASP A 131 -0.39 15.72 -12.82
N TYR A 132 0.28 16.87 -12.98
CA TYR A 132 -0.26 18.22 -12.83
C TYR A 132 -1.46 18.46 -13.76
N ASP A 133 -1.45 17.88 -14.95
CA ASP A 133 -2.54 17.98 -15.91
C ASP A 133 -3.84 17.35 -15.39
N GLU A 134 -3.73 16.20 -14.71
CA GLU A 134 -4.88 15.52 -14.11
C GLU A 134 -5.48 16.41 -13.01
N PHE A 135 -4.62 17.01 -12.19
CA PHE A 135 -5.05 17.87 -11.09
C PHE A 135 -5.66 19.19 -11.59
N TYR A 136 -5.04 19.84 -12.57
CA TYR A 136 -5.60 21.01 -13.26
C TYR A 136 -6.99 20.72 -13.80
N SER A 137 -7.17 19.55 -14.44
CA SER A 137 -8.48 19.13 -14.93
C SER A 137 -9.51 19.16 -13.79
N LEU A 138 -9.23 18.54 -12.65
CA LEU A 138 -10.18 18.55 -11.52
C LEU A 138 -10.47 19.96 -11.01
N LEU A 139 -9.45 20.80 -10.87
CA LEU A 139 -9.59 22.19 -10.41
C LEU A 139 -10.42 23.04 -11.36
N ASP A 140 -10.12 23.01 -12.66
CA ASP A 140 -10.88 23.72 -13.70
C ASP A 140 -12.34 23.24 -13.77
N PHE A 141 -12.61 21.98 -13.41
CA PHE A 141 -13.99 21.51 -13.36
C PHE A 141 -14.74 22.19 -12.22
N VAL A 142 -14.14 22.26 -11.03
CA VAL A 142 -14.78 22.79 -9.80
C VAL A 142 -14.85 24.32 -9.82
N CYS A 143 -13.76 24.98 -10.20
CA CYS A 143 -13.60 26.43 -10.26
C CYS A 143 -13.13 26.84 -11.67
N PRO A 144 -14.03 26.87 -12.67
CA PRO A 144 -13.68 27.31 -14.02
C PRO A 144 -13.06 28.70 -14.03
N GLU A 145 -12.09 28.93 -14.90
CA GLU A 145 -11.41 30.22 -15.15
C GLU A 145 -10.51 30.75 -14.01
N GLU A 146 -10.56 30.18 -12.80
CA GLU A 146 -9.77 30.66 -11.64
C GLU A 146 -8.26 30.38 -11.77
N PHE A 147 -7.92 29.30 -12.48
CA PHE A 147 -6.56 28.79 -12.65
C PHE A 147 -5.97 29.08 -14.05
N GLY A 148 -6.66 29.88 -14.87
CA GLY A 148 -6.25 30.18 -16.24
C GLY A 148 -6.18 28.95 -17.14
N THR A 149 -5.36 29.02 -18.17
CA THR A 149 -5.07 27.91 -19.09
C THR A 149 -4.12 26.89 -18.47
N LEU A 150 -4.08 25.66 -18.99
CA LEU A 150 -3.15 24.63 -18.52
C LEU A 150 -1.68 25.09 -18.55
N GLY A 151 -1.28 25.86 -19.57
CA GLY A 151 0.06 26.42 -19.67
C GLY A 151 0.38 27.43 -18.58
N GLU A 152 -0.58 28.31 -18.24
CA GLU A 152 -0.45 29.25 -17.13
C GLU A 152 -0.41 28.53 -15.78
N PHE A 153 -1.22 27.48 -15.61
CA PHE A 153 -1.20 26.65 -14.41
C PHE A 153 0.15 25.98 -14.21
N ARG A 154 0.72 25.34 -15.24
CA ARG A 154 2.06 24.75 -15.18
C ARG A 154 3.13 25.80 -14.85
N ARG A 155 3.02 27.01 -15.42
CA ARG A 155 3.92 28.11 -15.08
C ARG A 155 3.79 28.53 -13.61
N MET A 156 2.57 28.65 -13.08
CA MET A 156 2.35 28.94 -11.66
C MET A 156 2.92 27.83 -10.75
N CYS A 157 2.84 26.57 -11.15
CA CYS A 157 3.43 25.45 -10.40
C CYS A 157 4.94 25.63 -10.25
N ASN A 158 5.63 26.06 -11.31
CA ASN A 158 7.10 26.19 -11.31
C ASN A 158 7.59 27.52 -10.74
N GLU A 159 6.88 28.62 -10.99
CA GLU A 159 7.36 29.98 -10.67
C GLU A 159 6.84 30.51 -9.33
N ASN A 160 5.66 30.08 -8.87
CA ASN A 160 5.06 30.61 -7.65
C ASN A 160 4.13 29.59 -6.95
N PRO A 161 4.69 28.52 -6.37
CA PRO A 161 3.91 27.47 -5.74
C PRO A 161 3.10 27.92 -4.53
N GLU A 162 3.60 28.88 -3.74
CA GLU A 162 2.88 29.37 -2.55
C GLU A 162 1.57 30.11 -2.89
N ALA A 163 1.59 30.92 -3.95
CA ALA A 163 0.39 31.60 -4.41
C ALA A 163 -0.64 30.61 -4.96
N LEU A 164 -0.16 29.56 -5.63
CA LEU A 164 -1.01 28.49 -6.14
C LEU A 164 -1.64 27.68 -5.00
N ASN A 165 -0.86 27.29 -3.99
CA ASN A 165 -1.37 26.55 -2.82
C ASN A 165 -2.46 27.32 -2.08
N ARG A 166 -2.28 28.63 -1.85
CA ARG A 166 -3.33 29.47 -1.25
C ARG A 166 -4.63 29.46 -2.04
N LYS A 167 -4.57 29.49 -3.38
CA LYS A 167 -5.77 29.37 -4.23
C LYS A 167 -6.41 27.98 -4.14
N ILE A 168 -5.59 26.94 -4.06
CA ILE A 168 -6.06 25.55 -3.93
C ILE A 168 -6.76 25.36 -2.58
N ASP A 169 -6.21 25.89 -1.49
CA ASP A 169 -6.77 25.77 -0.14
C ASP A 169 -8.16 26.43 -0.02
N GLU A 170 -8.43 27.45 -0.83
CA GLU A 170 -9.76 28.08 -0.89
C GLU A 170 -10.84 27.17 -1.52
N CYS A 171 -10.46 26.20 -2.36
CA CYS A 171 -11.39 25.34 -3.10
C CYS A 171 -11.29 23.85 -2.75
N MET A 172 -10.22 23.41 -2.08
CA MET A 172 -9.97 22.03 -1.70
C MET A 172 -10.00 21.87 -0.18
N LEU A 173 -10.78 20.88 0.29
CA LEU A 173 -10.71 20.43 1.67
C LEU A 173 -10.10 19.03 1.69
N ARG A 174 -8.89 18.91 2.24
CA ARG A 174 -8.21 17.64 2.47
C ARG A 174 -7.99 17.49 3.97
N ARG A 175 -8.32 16.31 4.50
CA ARG A 175 -8.00 15.90 5.87
C ARG A 175 -7.41 14.51 5.79
N THR A 176 -6.33 14.25 6.50
CA THR A 176 -5.73 12.92 6.53
C THR A 176 -6.48 12.05 7.53
N SER A 177 -6.31 10.74 7.40
CA SER A 177 -6.86 9.81 8.38
C SER A 177 -6.24 10.00 9.77
N ALA A 178 -4.99 10.44 9.86
CA ALA A 178 -4.36 10.78 11.14
C ALA A 178 -5.05 11.98 11.81
N ASP A 179 -5.46 12.98 11.02
CA ASP A 179 -6.11 14.21 11.52
C ASP A 179 -7.54 13.98 12.04
N VAL A 180 -8.25 12.98 11.49
CA VAL A 180 -9.69 12.79 11.75
C VAL A 180 -9.98 11.59 12.64
N ASN A 181 -9.23 10.49 12.50
CA ASN A 181 -9.64 9.19 13.02
C ASN A 181 -8.95 8.77 14.32
N THR A 182 -7.87 9.44 14.73
CA THR A 182 -7.08 9.07 15.93
C THR A 182 -7.88 9.11 17.24
N SER A 183 -9.00 9.83 17.29
CA SER A 183 -9.82 9.96 18.50
C SER A 183 -10.86 8.85 18.72
N HIS A 184 -11.20 8.06 17.70
CA HIS A 184 -12.33 7.11 17.78
C HIS A 184 -12.16 5.80 17.00
N MET A 185 -11.11 5.68 16.18
CA MET A 185 -10.82 4.44 15.44
C MET A 185 -9.79 3.58 16.18
N PRO A 186 -9.90 2.25 16.12
CA PRO A 186 -8.87 1.36 16.63
C PRO A 186 -7.52 1.58 15.93
N GLU A 187 -6.46 1.08 16.56
CA GLU A 187 -5.11 1.13 16.00
C GLU A 187 -5.03 0.46 14.63
N LYS A 188 -4.13 1.00 13.80
CA LYS A 188 -3.85 0.50 12.46
C LYS A 188 -2.36 0.25 12.33
N HIS A 189 -2.02 -1.01 12.11
CA HIS A 189 -0.64 -1.48 11.96
C HIS A 189 -0.39 -1.88 10.50
N GLU A 190 0.67 -1.36 9.90
CA GLU A 190 1.09 -1.66 8.52
C GLU A 190 2.46 -2.35 8.54
N TYR A 191 2.54 -3.53 7.91
CA TYR A 191 3.72 -4.37 7.86
C TYR A 191 4.12 -4.67 6.41
N ILE A 192 5.43 -4.63 6.15
CA ILE A 192 6.02 -5.10 4.89
C ILE A 192 6.76 -6.40 5.16
N LEU A 193 6.37 -7.46 4.44
CA LEU A 193 6.94 -8.80 4.56
C LEU A 193 7.71 -9.12 3.28
N PHE A 194 9.03 -9.10 3.38
CA PHE A 194 9.94 -9.36 2.27
C PHE A 194 10.10 -10.87 2.03
N CYS A 195 9.06 -11.51 1.47
CA CYS A 195 9.05 -12.93 1.12
C CYS A 195 10.18 -13.24 0.16
N ALA A 196 11.03 -14.22 0.43
CA ALA A 196 12.11 -14.47 -0.50
C ALA A 196 11.73 -15.54 -1.55
N ALA A 197 12.37 -15.50 -2.73
CA ALA A 197 11.97 -16.26 -3.91
C ALA A 197 12.33 -17.76 -3.84
N SER A 198 11.43 -18.66 -4.25
CA SER A 198 11.72 -20.11 -4.30
C SER A 198 12.84 -20.44 -5.30
N LYS A 199 13.45 -21.63 -5.18
CA LYS A 199 14.49 -22.11 -6.13
C LYS A 199 14.02 -22.06 -7.59
N ILE A 200 12.76 -22.43 -7.83
CA ILE A 200 12.13 -22.37 -9.16
C ILE A 200 11.98 -20.92 -9.62
N GLN A 201 11.53 -20.03 -8.73
CA GLN A 201 11.38 -18.60 -9.04
C GLN A 201 12.72 -17.97 -9.42
N LYS A 202 13.80 -18.23 -8.66
CA LYS A 202 15.15 -17.73 -8.95
C LYS A 202 15.63 -18.18 -10.33
N ARG A 203 15.59 -19.50 -10.61
CA ARG A 203 16.05 -20.07 -11.88
C ARG A 203 15.30 -19.51 -13.09
N ILE A 204 13.96 -19.48 -13.03
CA ILE A 204 13.14 -18.99 -14.15
C ILE A 204 13.28 -17.47 -14.32
N HIS A 205 13.48 -16.72 -13.25
CA HIS A 205 13.65 -15.26 -13.34
C HIS A 205 14.88 -14.88 -14.18
N SER A 206 16.01 -15.55 -13.97
CA SER A 206 17.23 -15.32 -14.75
C SER A 206 17.00 -15.60 -16.25
N GLU A 207 16.27 -16.67 -16.59
CA GLU A 207 15.92 -17.03 -17.97
C GLU A 207 14.95 -16.00 -18.61
N ILE A 208 14.01 -15.43 -17.86
CA ILE A 208 13.12 -14.36 -18.38
C ILE A 208 13.93 -13.16 -18.84
N CYS A 209 14.90 -12.73 -18.02
CA CYS A 209 15.73 -11.58 -18.35
C CYS A 209 16.60 -11.82 -19.60
N GLU A 210 16.99 -13.07 -19.87
CA GLU A 210 17.79 -13.45 -21.04
C GLU A 210 16.94 -13.57 -22.32
N TYR A 211 15.81 -14.29 -22.30
CA TYR A 211 15.06 -14.59 -23.52
C TYR A 211 14.11 -13.47 -23.98
N MET A 212 13.57 -12.69 -23.05
CA MET A 212 12.50 -11.73 -23.33
C MET A 212 13.04 -10.31 -23.54
N THR A 213 14.07 -10.14 -24.36
CA THR A 213 14.64 -8.82 -24.68
C THR A 213 13.74 -8.02 -25.65
N GLY A 214 13.65 -6.70 -25.44
CA GLY A 214 13.06 -5.73 -26.38
C GLY A 214 11.60 -5.33 -26.16
N ASP A 215 10.87 -5.94 -25.22
CA ASP A 215 9.53 -5.49 -24.81
C ASP A 215 9.41 -5.46 -23.27
N ALA A 216 9.64 -4.27 -22.71
CA ALA A 216 9.63 -4.02 -21.27
C ALA A 216 8.26 -4.33 -20.63
N LEU A 217 7.14 -4.09 -21.32
CA LEU A 217 5.81 -4.32 -20.74
C LEU A 217 5.51 -5.82 -20.62
N SER A 218 5.88 -6.60 -21.63
CA SER A 218 5.75 -8.06 -21.58
C SER A 218 6.65 -8.67 -20.50
N LEU A 219 7.89 -8.18 -20.37
CA LEU A 219 8.80 -8.58 -19.28
C LEU A 219 8.18 -8.34 -17.90
N ILE A 220 7.69 -7.12 -17.65
CA ILE A 220 7.03 -6.76 -16.39
C ILE A 220 5.83 -7.68 -16.14
N PHE A 221 5.03 -7.95 -17.17
CA PHE A 221 3.86 -8.81 -17.05
C PHE A 221 4.23 -10.24 -16.63
N PHE A 222 5.20 -10.87 -17.30
CA PHE A 222 5.62 -12.24 -17.00
C PHE A 222 6.38 -12.36 -15.67
N ALA A 223 7.26 -11.40 -15.36
CA ALA A 223 7.96 -11.36 -14.09
C ALA A 223 6.98 -11.28 -12.91
N ARG A 224 5.94 -10.44 -13.00
CA ARG A 224 4.90 -10.36 -11.95
C ARG A 224 4.12 -11.66 -11.77
N GLN A 225 3.85 -12.41 -12.86
CA GLN A 225 3.23 -13.72 -12.75
C GLN A 225 4.13 -14.73 -12.03
N LEU A 226 5.41 -14.79 -12.40
CA LEU A 226 6.40 -15.67 -11.76
C LEU A 226 6.52 -15.42 -10.27
N VAL A 227 6.60 -14.14 -9.89
CA VAL A 227 6.77 -13.69 -8.51
C VAL A 227 5.57 -14.07 -7.64
N ASN A 228 4.35 -14.02 -8.19
CA ASN A 228 3.18 -14.53 -7.50
C ASN A 228 3.21 -16.07 -7.39
N HIS A 229 3.39 -16.77 -8.52
CA HIS A 229 3.59 -18.21 -8.56
C HIS A 229 4.09 -18.71 -9.94
N PRO A 230 5.10 -19.59 -10.02
CA PRO A 230 5.62 -20.11 -11.31
C PRO A 230 4.57 -20.73 -12.24
N LYS A 231 3.59 -21.46 -11.67
CA LYS A 231 2.44 -22.03 -12.40
C LYS A 231 1.64 -20.98 -13.20
N LEU A 232 1.47 -19.77 -12.68
CA LEU A 232 0.70 -18.71 -13.38
C LEU A 232 1.38 -18.33 -14.69
N LEU A 233 2.71 -18.19 -14.65
CA LEU A 233 3.51 -17.93 -15.85
C LEU A 233 3.44 -19.11 -16.82
N TYR A 234 3.63 -20.34 -16.32
CA TYR A 234 3.60 -21.55 -17.14
C TYR A 234 2.26 -21.74 -17.87
N ASP A 235 1.14 -21.62 -17.16
CA ASP A 235 -0.20 -21.76 -17.75
C ASP A 235 -0.45 -20.64 -18.77
N ASN A 236 -0.04 -19.39 -18.49
CA ASN A 236 -0.18 -18.28 -19.43
C ASN A 236 0.61 -18.48 -20.73
N LEU A 237 1.86 -18.94 -20.61
CA LEU A 237 2.73 -19.22 -21.76
C LEU A 237 2.17 -20.38 -22.60
N ARG A 238 1.58 -21.40 -21.95
CA ARG A 238 0.97 -22.54 -22.62
C ARG A 238 -0.32 -22.17 -23.35
N GLU A 239 -1.19 -21.37 -22.74
CA GLU A 239 -2.45 -20.93 -23.36
C GLU A 239 -2.22 -19.96 -24.52
N LYS A 240 -1.25 -19.04 -24.38
CA LYS A 240 -0.86 -18.09 -25.42
C LYS A 240 0.22 -18.62 -26.35
N HIS A 241 0.45 -19.94 -26.37
CA HIS A 241 1.45 -20.56 -27.23
C HIS A 241 1.03 -20.45 -28.70
N ASP A 242 1.32 -19.29 -29.29
CA ASP A 242 1.38 -19.15 -30.73
C ASP A 242 2.70 -19.76 -31.19
N LYS A 243 2.65 -20.79 -32.05
CA LYS A 243 3.83 -21.52 -32.55
C LYS A 243 4.83 -20.63 -33.29
N SER A 244 4.47 -19.37 -33.54
CA SER A 244 5.27 -18.32 -34.17
C SER A 244 6.23 -17.60 -33.21
N ASN A 245 5.99 -17.62 -31.89
CA ASN A 245 6.78 -16.83 -30.94
C ASN A 245 7.89 -17.67 -30.27
N GLN A 246 9.05 -17.72 -30.94
CA GLN A 246 10.23 -18.47 -30.51
C GLN A 246 10.68 -18.14 -29.06
N LYS A 247 10.44 -16.91 -28.59
CA LYS A 247 10.81 -16.48 -27.23
C LYS A 247 9.98 -17.17 -26.15
N HIS A 248 8.67 -17.33 -26.37
CA HIS A 248 7.79 -18.04 -25.43
C HIS A 248 8.10 -19.55 -25.40
N SER A 249 8.44 -20.14 -26.55
CA SER A 249 8.87 -21.54 -26.60
C SER A 249 10.16 -21.78 -25.83
N ALA A 250 11.14 -20.88 -25.93
CA ALA A 250 12.39 -20.98 -25.16
C ALA A 250 12.15 -20.93 -23.64
N LEU A 251 11.33 -19.98 -23.18
CA LEU A 251 10.98 -19.86 -21.77
C LEU A 251 10.16 -21.06 -21.25
N LEU A 252 9.30 -21.65 -22.09
CA LEU A 252 8.59 -22.89 -21.74
C LEU A 252 9.54 -24.10 -21.59
N LEU A 253 10.63 -24.14 -22.36
CA LEU A 253 11.64 -25.19 -22.24
C LEU A 253 12.46 -25.06 -20.95
N ALA A 254 12.56 -23.87 -20.36
CA ALA A 254 13.20 -23.66 -19.06
C ALA A 254 12.40 -24.29 -17.90
N PHE A 255 11.12 -24.58 -18.11
CA PHE A 255 10.32 -25.40 -17.22
C PHE A 255 10.54 -26.89 -17.56
N ASP A 256 11.57 -27.49 -16.97
CA ASP A 256 11.98 -28.87 -17.20
C ASP A 256 12.21 -29.62 -15.87
N GLY A 257 11.90 -30.93 -15.85
CA GLY A 257 12.19 -31.80 -14.71
C GLY A 257 11.79 -31.22 -13.35
N GLU A 258 12.78 -30.70 -12.61
CA GLU A 258 12.67 -30.12 -11.27
C GLU A 258 12.04 -28.72 -11.22
N THR A 259 12.05 -27.93 -12.31
CA THR A 259 11.42 -26.60 -12.36
C THR A 259 9.96 -26.64 -12.81
N MET A 260 9.43 -27.82 -13.15
CA MET A 260 8.04 -27.98 -13.57
C MET A 260 7.06 -27.63 -12.45
N PRO A 261 6.23 -26.58 -12.61
CA PRO A 261 5.38 -26.11 -11.52
C PRO A 261 4.16 -27.02 -11.38
N ARG A 262 3.97 -27.56 -10.18
CA ARG A 262 2.83 -28.43 -9.83
C ARG A 262 1.71 -27.66 -9.14
N GLY A 263 1.93 -26.37 -8.84
CA GLY A 263 0.97 -25.57 -8.08
C GLY A 263 1.11 -25.77 -6.57
N GLY A 264 2.26 -26.26 -6.11
CA GLY A 264 2.54 -26.47 -4.70
C GLY A 264 2.85 -25.17 -3.96
N VAL A 265 2.42 -25.05 -2.71
CA VAL A 265 2.66 -23.88 -1.85
C VAL A 265 4.15 -23.50 -1.77
N LYS A 266 5.03 -24.50 -1.67
CA LYS A 266 6.49 -24.33 -1.56
C LYS A 266 7.15 -23.78 -2.84
N GLU A 267 6.45 -23.75 -3.97
CA GLU A 267 6.96 -23.21 -5.23
C GLU A 267 6.91 -21.67 -5.26
N SER A 268 6.22 -21.04 -4.29
CA SER A 268 6.15 -19.58 -4.12
C SER A 268 6.41 -19.18 -2.67
N GLY A 269 7.36 -18.27 -2.46
CA GLY A 269 7.66 -17.74 -1.12
C GLY A 269 6.45 -17.05 -0.49
N LYS A 270 5.68 -16.30 -1.30
CA LYS A 270 4.47 -15.61 -0.84
C LYS A 270 3.35 -16.56 -0.44
N LEU A 271 3.09 -17.62 -1.22
CA LEU A 271 2.04 -18.58 -0.86
C LEU A 271 2.39 -19.30 0.44
N THR A 272 3.68 -19.62 0.64
CA THR A 272 4.16 -20.24 1.87
C THR A 272 3.86 -19.33 3.07
N ALA A 273 4.30 -18.07 3.00
CA ALA A 273 4.00 -17.08 4.05
C ALA A 273 2.49 -16.90 4.28
N LEU A 274 1.70 -16.82 3.20
CA LEU A 274 0.24 -16.66 3.28
C LEU A 274 -0.44 -17.82 4.01
N VAL A 275 -0.06 -19.07 3.72
CA VAL A 275 -0.67 -20.25 4.37
C VAL A 275 -0.42 -20.22 5.88
N ASP A 276 0.79 -19.86 6.27
CA ASP A 276 1.17 -19.82 7.67
C ASP A 276 0.49 -18.67 8.42
N MET A 277 0.38 -17.50 7.79
CA MET A 277 -0.43 -16.38 8.31
C MET A 277 -1.90 -16.76 8.46
N LEU A 278 -2.51 -17.44 7.47
CA LEU A 278 -3.92 -17.86 7.52
C LEU A 278 -4.21 -18.84 8.66
N LYS A 279 -3.27 -19.76 8.96
CA LYS A 279 -3.38 -20.65 10.12
C LYS A 279 -3.40 -19.84 11.42
N CYS A 280 -2.49 -18.88 11.56
CA CYS A 280 -2.42 -18.01 12.74
C CYS A 280 -3.71 -17.19 12.90
N PHE A 281 -4.23 -16.61 11.81
CA PHE A 281 -5.49 -15.85 11.85
C PHE A 281 -6.68 -16.70 12.31
N ARG A 282 -6.76 -17.95 11.84
CA ARG A 282 -7.79 -18.89 12.28
C ARG A 282 -7.69 -19.17 13.77
N LEU A 283 -6.48 -19.35 14.30
CA LEU A 283 -6.24 -19.61 15.72
C LEU A 283 -6.58 -18.41 16.61
N LEU A 284 -6.30 -17.19 16.13
CA LEU A 284 -6.71 -15.95 16.82
C LEU A 284 -8.21 -15.64 16.73
N GLY A 285 -8.97 -16.38 15.91
CA GLY A 285 -10.40 -16.12 15.75
C GLY A 285 -10.70 -14.88 14.89
N GLU A 286 -9.88 -14.59 13.88
CA GLU A 286 -9.96 -13.37 13.08
C GLU A 286 -10.20 -13.66 11.60
N CYS A 287 -11.17 -12.95 11.01
CA CYS A 287 -11.42 -13.01 9.57
C CYS A 287 -10.33 -12.22 8.80
N ALA A 288 -9.96 -12.71 7.63
CA ALA A 288 -8.94 -12.09 6.78
C ALA A 288 -9.48 -11.66 5.41
N VAL A 289 -8.96 -10.55 4.90
CA VAL A 289 -9.16 -10.10 3.50
C VAL A 289 -7.87 -10.26 2.72
N ILE A 290 -7.92 -10.93 1.58
CA ILE A 290 -6.78 -11.08 0.67
C ILE A 290 -7.05 -10.26 -0.58
N VAL A 291 -6.11 -9.37 -0.92
CA VAL A 291 -6.20 -8.50 -2.08
C VAL A 291 -5.15 -8.87 -3.11
N SER A 292 -5.54 -8.99 -4.38
CA SER A 292 -4.61 -9.13 -5.50
C SER A 292 -5.10 -8.37 -6.74
N ASN A 293 -4.16 -7.94 -7.56
CA ASN A 293 -4.38 -7.28 -8.84
C ASN A 293 -4.72 -8.28 -9.96
N TYR A 294 -4.34 -9.55 -9.80
CA TYR A 294 -4.50 -10.60 -10.82
C TYR A 294 -5.61 -11.57 -10.43
N ILE A 295 -6.53 -11.81 -11.36
CA ILE A 295 -7.69 -12.69 -11.12
C ILE A 295 -7.21 -14.14 -11.01
N GLU A 296 -6.21 -14.51 -11.80
CA GLU A 296 -5.60 -15.84 -11.84
C GLU A 296 -4.90 -16.18 -10.51
N THR A 297 -4.28 -15.19 -9.86
CA THR A 297 -3.75 -15.34 -8.50
C THR A 297 -4.87 -15.59 -7.50
N LEU A 298 -5.99 -14.87 -7.59
CA LEU A 298 -7.16 -15.11 -6.73
C LEU A 298 -7.77 -16.50 -6.98
N ASP A 299 -7.80 -16.99 -8.22
CA ASP A 299 -8.26 -18.34 -8.56
C ASP A 299 -7.41 -19.41 -7.86
N MET A 300 -6.08 -19.22 -7.86
CA MET A 300 -5.14 -20.12 -7.19
C MET A 300 -5.31 -20.09 -5.66
N ILE A 301 -5.41 -18.89 -5.07
CA ILE A 301 -5.62 -18.73 -3.63
C ILE A 301 -6.98 -19.32 -3.23
N GLU A 302 -8.01 -19.19 -4.06
CA GLU A 302 -9.33 -19.77 -3.80
C GLU A 302 -9.25 -21.31 -3.71
N GLN A 303 -8.52 -21.97 -4.61
CA GLN A 303 -8.32 -23.41 -4.57
C GLN A 303 -7.56 -23.84 -3.31
N LEU A 304 -6.52 -23.08 -2.93
CA LEU A 304 -5.74 -23.31 -1.73
C LEU A 304 -6.57 -23.16 -0.45
N CYS A 305 -7.37 -22.09 -0.35
CA CYS A 305 -8.26 -21.86 0.78
C CYS A 305 -9.33 -22.96 0.89
N LYS A 306 -9.86 -23.48 -0.22
CA LYS A 306 -10.80 -24.62 -0.21
C LYS A 306 -10.13 -25.88 0.31
N PHE A 307 -8.90 -26.16 -0.12
CA PHE A 307 -8.13 -27.30 0.35
C PHE A 307 -7.85 -27.23 1.86
N LEU A 308 -7.65 -26.02 2.40
CA LEU A 308 -7.45 -25.75 3.82
C LEU A 308 -8.77 -25.56 4.60
N GLU A 309 -9.91 -25.87 3.99
CA GLU A 309 -11.25 -25.80 4.61
C GLU A 309 -11.64 -24.38 5.09
N PHE A 310 -11.20 -23.32 4.42
CA PHE A 310 -11.72 -21.97 4.63
C PHE A 310 -13.01 -21.73 3.84
N ASN A 311 -13.91 -20.96 4.44
CA ASN A 311 -15.09 -20.40 3.79
C ASN A 311 -14.69 -19.16 2.99
N ILE A 312 -15.02 -19.13 1.69
CA ILE A 312 -14.51 -18.11 0.79
C ILE A 312 -15.63 -17.20 0.31
N PHE A 313 -15.43 -15.90 0.49
CA PHE A 313 -16.19 -14.85 -0.16
C PHE A 313 -15.31 -14.23 -1.23
N ARG A 314 -15.84 -13.99 -2.42
CA ARG A 314 -15.05 -13.44 -3.53
C ARG A 314 -15.77 -12.28 -4.20
N LEU A 315 -15.03 -11.21 -4.45
CA LEU A 315 -15.51 -10.05 -5.16
C LEU A 315 -14.48 -9.59 -6.20
N ASP A 316 -14.84 -9.79 -7.47
CA ASP A 316 -14.04 -9.40 -8.62
C ASP A 316 -14.89 -8.75 -9.72
N GLY A 317 -14.28 -8.51 -10.88
CA GLY A 317 -14.96 -7.91 -12.04
C GLY A 317 -16.08 -8.76 -12.63
N LYS A 318 -16.08 -10.09 -12.41
CA LYS A 318 -17.08 -11.03 -12.93
C LYS A 318 -18.30 -11.13 -12.02
N THR A 319 -18.18 -10.71 -10.76
CA THR A 319 -19.26 -10.79 -9.76
C THR A 319 -20.42 -9.84 -10.10
N GLN A 320 -21.65 -10.37 -10.16
CA GLN A 320 -22.86 -9.59 -10.46
C GLN A 320 -23.16 -8.56 -9.38
N VAL A 321 -23.65 -7.37 -9.77
CA VAL A 321 -23.88 -6.24 -8.85
C VAL A 321 -24.82 -6.58 -7.69
N GLN A 322 -25.83 -7.44 -7.94
CA GLN A 322 -26.81 -7.83 -6.93
C GLN A 322 -26.21 -8.71 -5.82
N ASP A 323 -25.20 -9.51 -6.15
CA ASP A 323 -24.58 -10.45 -5.22
C ASP A 323 -23.45 -9.82 -4.42
N ARG A 324 -22.83 -8.75 -4.94
CA ARG A 324 -21.78 -7.99 -4.24
C ARG A 324 -22.21 -7.53 -2.85
N GLN A 325 -23.38 -6.90 -2.74
CA GLN A 325 -23.87 -6.40 -1.45
C GLN A 325 -24.26 -7.54 -0.51
N LYS A 326 -24.77 -8.66 -1.04
CA LYS A 326 -25.12 -9.82 -0.22
C LYS A 326 -23.88 -10.46 0.38
N ALA A 327 -22.84 -10.69 -0.42
CA ALA A 327 -21.57 -11.25 0.05
C ALA A 327 -20.91 -10.36 1.12
N VAL A 328 -20.90 -9.04 0.92
CA VAL A 328 -20.35 -8.09 1.90
C VAL A 328 -21.13 -8.11 3.22
N ARG A 329 -22.47 -8.15 3.16
CA ARG A 329 -23.29 -8.23 4.39
C ARG A 329 -23.07 -9.55 5.11
N GLN A 330 -23.12 -10.67 4.39
CA GLN A 330 -22.86 -11.99 4.97
C GLN A 330 -21.50 -12.07 5.65
N PHE A 331 -20.45 -11.55 5.02
CA PHE A 331 -19.11 -11.52 5.61
C PHE A 331 -19.02 -10.65 6.88
N ASN A 332 -19.68 -9.49 6.88
CA ASN A 332 -19.66 -8.59 8.04
C ASN A 332 -20.50 -9.11 9.22
N ASP A 333 -21.61 -9.81 8.92
CA ASP A 333 -22.54 -10.37 9.90
C ASP A 333 -22.02 -11.72 10.46
N GLN A 334 -21.45 -12.58 9.62
CA GLN A 334 -20.91 -13.89 9.97
C GLN A 334 -19.41 -13.79 10.21
N ARG A 335 -19.02 -13.42 11.44
CA ARG A 335 -17.62 -13.34 11.85
C ARG A 335 -17.12 -14.71 12.32
N ASP A 336 -16.76 -15.56 11.36
CA ASP A 336 -16.12 -16.87 11.60
C ASP A 336 -14.63 -16.78 11.23
N ALA A 337 -13.76 -17.30 12.09
CA ALA A 337 -12.31 -17.37 11.89
C ALA A 337 -11.89 -18.11 10.61
N SER A 338 -12.78 -18.97 10.09
CA SER A 338 -12.58 -19.69 8.84
C SER A 338 -13.01 -18.88 7.61
N ASN A 339 -13.51 -17.65 7.76
CA ASN A 339 -13.94 -16.82 6.65
C ASN A 339 -12.77 -16.00 6.07
N VAL A 340 -12.56 -16.16 4.76
CA VAL A 340 -11.58 -15.40 3.97
C VAL A 340 -12.31 -14.66 2.85
N PHE A 341 -12.04 -13.36 2.73
CA PHE A 341 -12.60 -12.53 1.66
C PHE A 341 -11.55 -12.22 0.59
N LEU A 342 -11.74 -12.73 -0.62
CA LEU A 342 -10.90 -12.48 -1.78
C LEU A 342 -11.41 -11.25 -2.55
N LEU A 343 -10.56 -10.24 -2.70
CA LEU A 343 -10.91 -8.97 -3.32
C LEU A 343 -9.91 -8.64 -4.43
N SER A 344 -10.39 -8.31 -5.62
CA SER A 344 -9.49 -7.71 -6.61
C SER A 344 -9.25 -6.23 -6.31
N THR A 345 -8.03 -5.72 -6.46
CA THR A 345 -7.71 -4.30 -6.15
C THR A 345 -8.65 -3.32 -6.86
N LYS A 346 -8.98 -3.61 -8.13
CA LYS A 346 -9.93 -2.81 -8.92
C LYS A 346 -11.35 -2.84 -8.35
N ALA A 347 -11.80 -3.98 -7.83
CA ALA A 347 -13.10 -4.07 -7.17
C ALA A 347 -13.07 -3.49 -5.75
N GLY A 348 -11.90 -3.48 -5.12
CA GLY A 348 -11.61 -2.78 -3.87
C GLY A 348 -11.56 -1.26 -3.98
N GLY A 349 -11.52 -0.66 -5.17
CA GLY A 349 -11.65 0.79 -5.34
C GLY A 349 -13.07 1.34 -5.10
N VAL A 350 -14.06 0.48 -4.88
CA VAL A 350 -15.48 0.83 -4.97
C VAL A 350 -16.13 1.14 -3.62
N GLY A 351 -15.46 1.85 -2.72
CA GLY A 351 -16.14 2.35 -1.51
C GLY A 351 -16.70 1.28 -0.54
N LEU A 352 -16.36 -0.01 -0.68
CA LEU A 352 -16.93 -1.11 0.11
C LEU A 352 -16.52 -1.04 1.59
N ASN A 353 -17.34 -1.63 2.47
CA ASN A 353 -17.08 -1.72 3.91
C ASN A 353 -16.91 -3.18 4.33
N LEU A 354 -15.69 -3.57 4.75
CA LEU A 354 -15.32 -4.94 5.12
C LEU A 354 -14.86 -5.00 6.60
N ILE A 355 -15.58 -4.31 7.49
CA ILE A 355 -15.30 -4.25 8.93
C ILE A 355 -15.47 -5.60 9.67
N GLY A 356 -15.98 -6.64 9.00
CA GLY A 356 -15.97 -8.00 9.54
C GLY A 356 -14.57 -8.58 9.72
N ALA A 357 -13.57 -8.06 9.01
CA ALA A 357 -12.18 -8.46 9.12
C ALA A 357 -11.33 -7.43 9.86
N SER A 358 -10.34 -7.92 10.61
CA SER A 358 -9.27 -7.13 11.23
C SER A 358 -7.92 -7.30 10.51
N ARG A 359 -7.74 -8.38 9.73
CA ARG A 359 -6.49 -8.67 9.01
C ARG A 359 -6.68 -8.47 7.51
N LEU A 360 -5.74 -7.79 6.85
CA LEU A 360 -5.71 -7.64 5.39
C LEU A 360 -4.33 -7.96 4.83
N VAL A 361 -4.28 -8.83 3.82
CA VAL A 361 -3.05 -9.19 3.11
C VAL A 361 -3.11 -8.65 1.68
N LEU A 362 -2.23 -7.70 1.36
CA LEU A 362 -1.91 -7.31 -0.01
C LEU A 362 -0.93 -8.34 -0.58
N PHE A 363 -1.45 -9.26 -1.39
CA PHE A 363 -0.64 -10.33 -1.97
C PHE A 363 0.30 -9.81 -3.05
N ASP A 364 -0.12 -8.83 -3.82
CA ASP A 364 0.71 -8.10 -4.79
C ASP A 364 0.35 -6.61 -4.80
N SER A 365 1.34 -5.77 -5.11
CA SER A 365 1.18 -4.30 -5.12
C SER A 365 0.91 -3.77 -6.53
N ASP A 366 0.10 -2.72 -6.63
CA ASP A 366 -0.14 -2.01 -7.89
C ASP A 366 0.97 -0.99 -8.17
N TRP A 367 1.21 -0.58 -9.42
CA TRP A 367 2.17 0.49 -9.68
C TRP A 367 1.76 1.84 -9.07
N ASN A 368 0.46 2.05 -8.87
CA ASN A 368 -0.08 3.25 -8.25
C ASN A 368 -0.44 2.98 -6.77
N PRO A 369 0.30 3.55 -5.80
CA PRO A 369 0.07 3.31 -4.37
C PRO A 369 -1.32 3.78 -3.90
N ALA A 370 -1.97 4.69 -4.64
CA ALA A 370 -3.35 5.10 -4.38
C ALA A 370 -4.33 3.92 -4.43
N ASN A 371 -4.14 2.98 -5.36
CA ASN A 371 -5.02 1.83 -5.52
C ASN A 371 -4.91 0.89 -4.30
N ASP A 372 -3.67 0.64 -3.85
CA ASP A 372 -3.40 -0.14 -2.66
C ASP A 372 -3.99 0.54 -1.41
N GLN A 373 -3.81 1.87 -1.26
CA GLN A 373 -4.41 2.65 -0.17
C GLN A 373 -5.93 2.56 -0.12
N GLN A 374 -6.59 2.60 -1.28
CA GLN A 374 -8.05 2.42 -1.35
C GLN A 374 -8.49 1.02 -0.95
N ALA A 375 -7.71 -0.02 -1.26
CA ALA A 375 -8.00 -1.39 -0.86
C ALA A 375 -7.75 -1.61 0.65
N MET A 376 -6.67 -1.04 1.20
CA MET A 376 -6.36 -1.07 2.64
C MET A 376 -7.45 -0.38 3.48
N ALA A 377 -7.99 0.73 2.99
CA ALA A 377 -9.06 1.49 3.64
C ALA A 377 -10.43 0.78 3.66
N ARG A 378 -10.51 -0.53 3.39
CA ARG A 378 -11.75 -1.32 3.43
C ARG A 378 -12.03 -1.96 4.77
N ILE A 379 -10.98 -2.35 5.50
CA ILE A 379 -11.08 -2.97 6.83
C ILE A 379 -11.01 -1.94 7.95
N TRP A 380 -10.27 -0.85 7.75
CA TRP A 380 -10.12 0.23 8.72
C TRP A 380 -11.07 1.38 8.36
N ARG A 381 -12.33 1.22 8.81
CA ARG A 381 -13.44 2.14 8.58
C ARG A 381 -14.33 2.24 9.82
N ASP A 382 -15.12 3.31 9.88
CA ASP A 382 -16.12 3.50 10.92
C ASP A 382 -17.00 2.25 11.11
N GLY A 383 -17.14 1.81 12.36
CA GLY A 383 -17.72 0.53 12.76
C GLY A 383 -16.71 -0.61 12.99
N GLN A 384 -15.41 -0.39 12.72
CA GLN A 384 -14.36 -1.29 13.16
C GLN A 384 -14.18 -1.20 14.68
N VAL A 385 -14.05 -2.36 15.32
CA VAL A 385 -13.92 -2.47 16.79
C VAL A 385 -12.60 -3.11 17.21
N ARG A 386 -11.91 -3.80 16.28
CA ARG A 386 -10.62 -4.45 16.54
C ARG A 386 -9.47 -3.65 15.92
N PRO A 387 -8.26 -3.71 16.50
CA PRO A 387 -7.05 -3.26 15.83
C PRO A 387 -6.93 -3.90 14.44
N CYS A 388 -6.57 -3.10 13.44
CA CYS A 388 -6.41 -3.57 12.07
C CYS A 388 -4.94 -3.81 11.75
N HIS A 389 -4.62 -4.97 11.19
CA HIS A 389 -3.27 -5.30 10.73
C HIS A 389 -3.25 -5.52 9.23
N ILE A 390 -2.35 -4.82 8.55
CA ILE A 390 -2.22 -4.80 7.10
C ILE A 390 -0.85 -5.32 6.73
N TYR A 391 -0.80 -6.37 5.91
CA TYR A 391 0.42 -7.03 5.50
C TYR A 391 0.63 -6.87 4.01
N ARG A 392 1.81 -6.44 3.62
CA ARG A 392 2.22 -6.33 2.21
C ARG A 392 3.29 -7.36 1.91
N LEU A 393 2.97 -8.33 1.06
CA LEU A 393 3.92 -9.36 0.65
C LEU A 393 4.72 -8.88 -0.55
N ILE A 394 6.04 -8.88 -0.44
CA ILE A 394 6.96 -8.42 -1.49
C ILE A 394 8.01 -9.47 -1.71
N THR A 395 8.28 -9.83 -2.97
CA THR A 395 9.34 -10.80 -3.24
C THR A 395 10.72 -10.15 -3.37
N THR A 396 11.67 -10.55 -2.52
CA THR A 396 13.02 -9.96 -2.48
C THR A 396 13.81 -10.20 -3.76
N GLY A 397 14.62 -9.22 -4.14
CA GLY A 397 15.49 -9.26 -5.32
C GLY A 397 14.74 -9.17 -6.65
N THR A 398 13.41 -9.11 -6.65
CA THR A 398 12.58 -9.14 -7.87
C THR A 398 12.02 -7.77 -8.25
N ILE A 399 11.32 -7.73 -9.38
CA ILE A 399 10.60 -6.54 -9.85
C ILE A 399 9.67 -5.90 -8.80
N GLU A 400 9.08 -6.68 -7.90
CA GLU A 400 8.17 -6.12 -6.88
C GLU A 400 8.88 -5.25 -5.86
N GLU A 401 10.12 -5.61 -5.51
CA GLU A 401 10.92 -4.80 -4.61
C GLU A 401 11.30 -3.47 -5.26
N LYS A 402 11.66 -3.48 -6.55
CA LYS A 402 11.87 -2.27 -7.35
C LYS A 402 10.59 -1.43 -7.48
N MET A 403 9.43 -2.07 -7.61
CA MET A 403 8.14 -1.38 -7.60
C MET A 403 7.87 -0.69 -6.26
N LEU A 404 8.14 -1.36 -5.13
CA LEU A 404 8.01 -0.76 -3.80
C LEU A 404 8.92 0.47 -3.64
N GLN A 405 10.20 0.37 -4.00
CA GLN A 405 11.15 1.48 -3.92
C GLN A 405 10.65 2.71 -4.69
N ARG A 406 10.03 2.49 -5.86
CA ARG A 406 9.40 3.57 -6.64
C ARG A 406 8.15 4.14 -5.97
N GLN A 407 7.32 3.30 -5.35
CA GLN A 407 6.18 3.77 -4.58
C GLN A 407 6.62 4.61 -3.38
N ILE A 408 7.68 4.21 -2.68
CA ILE A 408 8.30 4.95 -1.58
C ILE A 408 8.78 6.30 -2.09
N LYS A 409 9.57 6.32 -3.17
CA LYS A 409 10.04 7.57 -3.79
C LYS A 409 8.87 8.49 -4.16
N LYS A 410 7.81 7.95 -4.78
CA LYS A 410 6.63 8.74 -5.18
C LYS A 410 5.82 9.25 -3.99
N THR A 411 5.74 8.47 -2.90
CA THR A 411 4.99 8.84 -1.69
C THR A 411 5.77 9.81 -0.82
N GLY A 412 7.06 9.54 -0.57
CA GLY A 412 7.97 10.44 0.13
C GLY A 412 8.09 11.80 -0.57
N LEU A 413 8.18 11.82 -1.91
CA LEU A 413 8.12 13.08 -2.67
C LEU A 413 6.78 13.80 -2.49
N ARG A 414 5.65 13.08 -2.36
CA ARG A 414 4.35 13.69 -2.08
C ARG A 414 4.29 14.29 -0.67
N CYS A 415 4.86 13.62 0.32
CA CYS A 415 4.99 14.14 1.69
C CYS A 415 5.93 15.36 1.75
N VAL A 416 7.02 15.37 0.97
CA VAL A 416 7.94 16.51 0.86
C VAL A 416 7.27 17.67 0.12
N ILE A 417 6.51 17.43 -0.95
CA ILE A 417 5.71 18.47 -1.63
C ILE A 417 4.62 19.04 -0.71
N ASP A 418 4.08 18.23 0.22
CA ASP A 418 3.20 18.69 1.29
C ASP A 418 3.97 19.56 2.34
N ALA A 419 5.31 19.59 2.33
CA ALA A 419 6.17 20.33 3.30
C ALA A 419 7.01 21.49 2.71
N ILE A 420 7.56 21.40 1.49
CA ILE A 420 8.38 22.44 0.81
C ILE A 420 8.26 22.31 -0.72
N GLU A 421 8.01 23.45 -1.37
CA GLU A 421 8.19 23.85 -2.77
C GLU A 421 8.10 22.78 -3.91
N VAL A 422 7.12 23.03 -4.78
CA VAL A 422 6.88 22.34 -6.04
C VAL A 422 8.05 22.54 -7.01
N GLY A 423 8.83 21.50 -7.25
CA GLY A 423 9.92 21.51 -8.22
C GLY A 423 10.42 20.11 -8.58
N ASP A 424 9.73 19.44 -9.50
CA ASP A 424 10.27 18.69 -10.65
C ASP A 424 9.28 17.62 -11.15
N THR A 425 9.18 17.52 -12.48
CA THR A 425 8.36 16.57 -13.23
C THR A 425 8.84 15.12 -13.08
N ILE A 426 8.06 14.29 -12.39
CA ILE A 426 8.31 12.85 -12.17
C ILE A 426 7.52 12.02 -13.19
N SER A 427 7.83 12.06 -14.50
CA SER A 427 7.03 11.29 -15.46
C SER A 427 7.77 10.62 -16.61
N THR A 428 9.09 10.65 -16.66
CA THR A 428 9.83 9.92 -17.70
C THR A 428 10.93 9.07 -17.10
N PHE A 429 10.84 7.76 -17.32
CA PHE A 429 11.93 6.83 -17.06
C PHE A 429 13.20 7.30 -17.80
N ALA A 430 14.33 7.39 -17.10
CA ALA A 430 15.62 7.36 -17.79
C ALA A 430 15.91 5.92 -18.24
N ASP A 431 16.55 5.73 -19.38
CA ASP A 431 16.87 4.38 -19.91
C ASP A 431 17.71 3.53 -18.93
N GLU A 432 18.51 4.18 -18.08
CA GLU A 432 19.25 3.54 -16.99
C GLU A 432 18.32 3.03 -15.87
N GLU A 433 17.29 3.80 -15.52
CA GLU A 433 16.30 3.40 -14.51
C GLU A 433 15.39 2.28 -15.00
N LEU A 434 15.15 2.16 -16.31
CA LEU A 434 14.42 1.03 -16.90
C LEU A 434 15.23 -0.26 -16.82
N LYS A 435 16.55 -0.20 -17.07
CA LYS A 435 17.43 -1.37 -16.94
C LYS A 435 17.46 -1.89 -15.50
N ASP A 436 17.46 -0.99 -14.51
CA ASP A 436 17.44 -1.37 -13.08
C ASP A 436 16.13 -2.03 -12.61
N ILE A 437 15.02 -1.91 -13.35
CA ILE A 437 13.77 -2.64 -13.00
C ILE A 437 13.93 -4.14 -13.24
N PHE A 438 14.77 -4.52 -14.20
CA PHE A 438 14.92 -5.90 -14.65
C PHE A 438 16.20 -6.57 -14.10
N THR A 439 16.96 -5.88 -13.25
CA THR A 439 18.11 -6.48 -12.57
C THR A 439 17.62 -7.38 -11.45
N PHE A 440 17.94 -8.67 -11.56
CA PHE A 440 17.78 -9.62 -10.47
C PHE A 440 19.03 -9.59 -9.61
N ILE A 441 18.87 -9.42 -8.30
CA ILE A 441 20.00 -9.45 -7.37
C ILE A 441 19.89 -10.73 -6.54
N GLU A 442 20.59 -11.77 -6.98
CA GLU A 442 20.56 -13.12 -6.37
C GLU A 442 21.11 -13.15 -4.94
N ALA A 443 22.08 -12.28 -4.63
CA ALA A 443 22.83 -12.29 -3.38
C ALA A 443 22.24 -11.37 -2.29
N THR A 444 21.20 -10.58 -2.61
CA THR A 444 20.69 -9.59 -1.67
C THR A 444 19.48 -10.15 -0.92
N GLU A 445 19.57 -10.14 0.41
CA GLU A 445 18.47 -10.52 1.31
C GLU A 445 17.32 -9.51 1.26
N CYS A 446 17.62 -8.20 1.19
CA CYS A 446 16.66 -7.14 0.86
C CYS A 446 17.36 -5.91 0.26
N ASN A 447 17.05 -5.61 -1.00
CA ASN A 447 17.64 -4.51 -1.76
C ASN A 447 17.11 -3.16 -1.28
N THR A 448 15.91 -3.12 -0.71
CA THR A 448 15.31 -1.90 -0.18
C THR A 448 16.06 -1.41 1.05
N HIS A 449 16.47 -2.29 1.96
CA HIS A 449 17.33 -1.91 3.09
C HIS A 449 18.69 -1.39 2.61
N ASP A 450 19.30 -2.08 1.65
CA ASP A 450 20.60 -1.69 1.09
C ASP A 450 20.58 -0.32 0.45
N LEU A 451 19.51 0.00 -0.28
CA LEU A 451 19.38 1.29 -0.96
C LEU A 451 18.95 2.42 -0.03
N CYS A 452 18.17 2.11 1.01
CA CYS A 452 17.70 3.11 1.96
C CYS A 452 18.69 3.36 3.11
N GLU A 453 19.77 2.58 3.25
CA GLU A 453 20.69 2.65 4.41
C GLU A 453 19.93 2.60 5.74
N CYS A 454 18.94 1.70 5.82
CA CYS A 454 18.11 1.57 7.01
C CYS A 454 18.96 1.05 8.19
N PRO A 455 18.89 1.68 9.39
CA PRO A 455 19.71 1.28 10.53
C PRO A 455 19.25 -0.04 11.17
N CYS A 456 18.04 -0.52 10.90
CA CYS A 456 17.60 -1.80 11.45
C CYS A 456 18.24 -2.99 10.70
N ASP A 457 18.52 -4.04 11.45
CA ASP A 457 19.07 -5.32 10.99
C ASP A 457 18.08 -6.17 10.17
N GLY A 458 16.83 -5.72 10.00
CA GLY A 458 15.75 -6.45 9.32
C GLY A 458 14.75 -7.13 10.26
N SER A 459 14.94 -7.01 11.58
CA SER A 459 13.99 -7.41 12.64
C SER A 459 12.70 -6.58 12.65
N GLY A 460 12.70 -5.40 12.02
CA GLY A 460 11.57 -4.47 12.01
C GLY A 460 11.43 -3.64 13.29
N MET A 461 12.44 -3.65 14.16
CA MET A 461 12.51 -2.87 15.39
C MET A 461 13.16 -1.51 15.19
N MET A 462 12.72 -0.54 15.99
CA MET A 462 13.34 0.79 16.05
C MET A 462 14.63 0.72 16.90
N GLU A 463 15.60 1.62 16.70
CA GLU A 463 16.88 1.63 17.47
C GLU A 463 16.69 1.54 18.99
N ASN A 464 15.65 2.19 19.53
CA ASN A 464 15.33 2.13 20.96
C ASN A 464 14.77 0.76 21.39
N GLU A 465 13.98 0.10 20.54
CA GLU A 465 13.43 -1.24 20.83
C GLU A 465 14.53 -2.31 20.73
N MET A 466 15.51 -2.11 19.85
CA MET A 466 16.69 -2.99 19.75
C MET A 466 17.58 -2.90 20.99
N ALA A 467 17.78 -1.71 21.55
CA ALA A 467 18.54 -1.53 22.78
C ALA A 467 17.83 -2.17 23.99
N GLU A 468 16.50 -2.07 24.06
CA GLU A 468 15.71 -2.71 25.12
C GLU A 468 15.76 -4.25 25.02
N GLU A 469 15.72 -4.84 23.81
CA GLU A 469 15.91 -6.29 23.63
C GLU A 469 17.33 -6.74 23.98
N GLU A 470 18.37 -5.98 23.61
CA GLU A 470 19.75 -6.30 24.01
C GLU A 470 19.91 -6.31 25.55
N ASP A 471 19.29 -5.35 26.24
CA ASP A 471 19.28 -5.30 27.71
C ASP A 471 18.52 -6.50 28.32
N GLU A 472 17.34 -6.86 27.77
CA GLU A 472 16.56 -8.03 28.23
C GLU A 472 17.28 -9.37 27.97
N GLU A 473 17.92 -9.53 26.81
CA GLU A 473 18.73 -10.71 26.50
C GLU A 473 19.94 -10.81 27.43
N GLU A 474 20.63 -9.70 27.72
CA GLU A 474 21.73 -9.69 28.70
C GLU A 474 21.26 -10.07 30.11
N GLU A 475 20.08 -9.62 30.54
CA GLU A 475 19.48 -10.01 31.82
C GLU A 475 19.13 -11.50 31.88
N GLU A 476 18.51 -12.06 30.83
CA GLU A 476 18.22 -13.51 30.73
C GLU A 476 19.50 -14.35 30.69
N ASP A 477 20.56 -13.88 30.02
CA ASP A 477 21.84 -14.57 29.94
C ASP A 477 22.57 -14.55 31.28
N VAL A 478 22.47 -13.45 32.04
CA VAL A 478 22.97 -13.35 33.41
C VAL A 478 22.19 -14.27 34.34
N GLU A 479 20.87 -14.36 34.19
CA GLU A 479 20.02 -15.25 34.99
C GLU A 479 20.29 -16.73 34.68
N ASN A 480 20.44 -17.10 33.41
CA ASN A 480 20.83 -18.45 32.99
C ASN A 480 22.24 -18.83 33.45
N ARG A 481 23.20 -17.89 33.46
CA ARG A 481 24.55 -18.11 34.04
C ARG A 481 24.51 -18.28 35.55
N LYS A 482 23.60 -17.60 36.26
CA LYS A 482 23.36 -17.80 37.71
C LYS A 482 22.74 -19.17 37.97
N ILE A 483 21.80 -19.63 37.14
CA ILE A 483 21.19 -20.95 37.24
C ILE A 483 22.20 -22.07 36.94
N GLN A 484 23.08 -21.90 35.95
CA GLN A 484 24.16 -22.86 35.68
C GLN A 484 25.22 -22.93 36.80
N LYS A 485 25.57 -21.79 37.42
CA LYS A 485 26.45 -21.78 38.60
C LYS A 485 25.80 -22.42 39.82
N GLY A 486 24.51 -22.18 40.05
CA GLY A 486 23.76 -22.83 41.13
C GLY A 486 23.55 -24.34 40.97
N GLN A 487 23.76 -24.90 39.77
CA GLN A 487 23.72 -26.34 39.50
C GLN A 487 25.09 -27.02 39.53
N GLN A 488 26.19 -26.27 39.72
CA GLN A 488 27.55 -26.83 39.85
C GLN A 488 28.05 -26.93 41.29
N ASP A 489 27.34 -26.37 42.28
CA ASP A 489 27.72 -26.39 43.70
C ASP A 489 26.84 -27.34 44.55
N SER A 490 26.50 -28.54 44.04
CA SER A 490 25.73 -29.54 44.80
C SER A 490 26.44 -30.86 45.06
N ASP A 491 27.77 -30.90 44.98
CA ASP A 491 28.58 -32.05 45.43
C ASP A 491 29.97 -31.53 45.85
N ASP A 492 30.11 -31.06 47.08
CA ASP A 492 31.29 -31.28 47.94
C ASP A 492 31.07 -30.62 49.32
N ASP A 493 30.91 -31.47 50.33
CA ASP A 493 30.94 -31.12 51.75
C ASP A 493 32.40 -30.81 52.16
N GLU A 494 32.80 -29.54 52.28
CA GLU A 494 33.89 -29.14 53.17
C GLU A 494 33.58 -27.80 53.87
N GLU A 495 33.62 -27.83 55.22
CA GLU A 495 33.48 -26.67 56.11
C GLU A 495 34.61 -25.65 55.86
N VAL A 496 34.28 -24.39 55.53
CA VAL A 496 35.16 -23.23 55.76
C VAL A 496 34.32 -22.00 56.15
N ASP A 497 34.85 -21.29 57.15
CA ASP A 497 34.31 -20.18 57.95
C ASP A 497 33.50 -19.08 57.24
N ASP A 498 32.46 -18.64 57.96
CA ASP A 498 31.77 -17.36 57.82
C ASP A 498 32.73 -16.19 58.08
N GLU A 499 33.08 -15.40 57.07
CA GLU A 499 33.38 -13.96 57.19
C GLU A 499 33.59 -13.34 55.79
N GLU A 500 32.58 -12.63 55.28
CA GLU A 500 32.60 -11.47 54.36
C GLU A 500 31.40 -11.48 53.41
N LEU A 501 30.24 -11.11 53.97
CA LEU A 501 29.08 -10.69 53.21
C LEU A 501 28.46 -9.53 53.98
N GLU A 502 28.96 -8.31 53.74
CA GLU A 502 28.20 -7.07 53.92
C GLU A 502 28.99 -5.86 53.38
N SER A 503 28.25 -4.96 52.71
CA SER A 503 28.67 -3.73 52.01
C SER A 503 29.32 -3.96 50.64
N GLU A 504 28.81 -3.46 49.51
CA GLU A 504 28.16 -2.17 49.30
C GLU A 504 27.08 -2.26 48.20
N ILE A 505 25.83 -2.03 48.60
CA ILE A 505 24.87 -1.30 47.78
C ILE A 505 24.65 0.04 48.49
N THR A 506 24.62 1.11 47.68
CA THR A 506 24.21 2.50 47.94
C THR A 506 25.12 3.41 48.77
N LEU A 507 25.65 4.45 48.09
CA LEU A 507 25.44 5.85 48.48
C LEU A 507 25.67 6.79 47.29
N LEU A 508 24.60 7.50 46.90
CA LEU A 508 24.63 8.73 46.12
C LEU A 508 25.06 9.90 47.03
N GLU A 509 25.76 10.89 46.47
CA GLU A 509 25.49 12.36 46.55
C GLU A 509 26.78 13.24 46.49
N HIS A 510 26.78 14.17 45.52
CA HIS A 510 27.27 15.58 45.51
C HIS A 510 28.74 15.89 45.92
N ASP A 511 29.49 16.88 45.43
CA ASP A 511 29.38 17.97 44.43
C ASP A 511 30.80 18.57 44.23
N ASP A 512 30.99 19.26 43.09
CA ASP A 512 31.84 20.43 42.80
C ASP A 512 33.33 20.55 43.24
N GLU A 513 34.25 20.74 42.28
CA GLU A 513 34.81 22.08 41.90
C GLU A 513 35.97 21.99 40.87
N VAL A 514 35.75 22.68 39.74
CA VAL A 514 36.61 23.48 38.86
C VAL A 514 38.13 23.61 39.19
N VAL A 515 39.02 23.45 38.18
CA VAL A 515 40.03 24.46 37.71
C VAL A 515 40.60 24.07 36.31
N GLU A 516 40.77 25.10 35.49
CA GLU A 516 41.17 25.22 34.09
C GLU A 516 42.64 24.83 33.73
N ASP A 517 42.81 24.57 32.42
CA ASP A 517 43.75 25.22 31.49
C ASP A 517 44.97 24.48 30.88
N SER A 518 45.00 24.62 29.54
CA SER A 518 46.14 24.88 28.64
C SER A 518 46.86 23.73 27.87
N ALA A 519 46.49 23.63 26.59
CA ALA A 519 47.28 23.92 25.38
C ALA A 519 48.59 23.19 24.99
N ASP A 520 48.59 22.77 23.71
CA ASP A 520 49.65 22.87 22.68
C ASP A 520 50.65 21.73 22.39
N GLU A 521 50.45 21.20 21.16
CA GLU A 521 51.37 21.13 20.00
C GLU A 521 52.37 19.97 19.75
N LYS A 522 52.29 19.47 18.49
CA LYS A 522 53.36 19.10 17.51
C LYS A 522 54.11 17.77 17.70
N ASP A 523 54.60 17.08 16.67
CA ASP A 523 54.43 16.97 15.20
C ASP A 523 55.41 15.84 14.75
N GLU A 524 55.28 15.36 13.51
CA GLU A 524 56.33 14.72 12.66
C GLU A 524 56.88 13.33 13.05
N ASP A 525 57.32 12.44 12.17
CA ASP A 525 57.14 12.09 10.75
C ASP A 525 58.00 10.82 10.56
N ASP A 526 57.68 9.96 9.58
CA ASP A 526 58.61 9.43 8.57
C ASP A 526 58.37 8.00 8.06
N GLN A 527 58.57 7.95 6.75
CA GLN A 527 58.24 6.93 5.76
C GLN A 527 59.37 5.90 5.60
N GLU A 528 59.06 4.67 5.19
CA GLU A 528 59.76 4.09 4.03
C GLU A 528 58.99 2.94 3.35
N LYS A 529 59.13 2.90 2.03
CA LYS A 529 58.45 2.06 1.04
C LYS A 529 59.28 0.82 0.68
N ASP A 530 58.66 -0.29 0.27
CA ASP A 530 58.61 -0.69 -1.16
C ASP A 530 58.20 -2.17 -1.43
N LEU A 531 57.16 -2.29 -2.27
CA LEU A 531 56.99 -3.16 -3.45
C LEU A 531 57.10 -4.71 -3.34
N LYS A 532 55.96 -5.37 -3.62
CA LYS A 532 55.83 -6.38 -4.71
C LYS A 532 54.38 -6.42 -5.25
N LYS A 533 54.26 -6.39 -6.58
CA LYS A 533 53.04 -6.27 -7.40
C LYS A 533 52.38 -7.61 -7.72
N HIS A 534 51.09 -7.49 -8.14
CA HIS A 534 50.19 -8.40 -8.87
C HIS A 534 49.33 -9.29 -7.95
N GLU A 535 47.99 -9.32 -8.01
CA GLU A 535 47.03 -9.08 -9.10
C GLU A 535 45.77 -8.31 -8.60
N GLU A 536 45.23 -7.38 -9.40
CA GLU A 536 44.00 -6.63 -9.07
C GLU A 536 42.73 -7.43 -9.38
N PRO A 537 41.73 -7.49 -8.47
CA PRO A 537 40.35 -7.77 -8.83
C PRO A 537 39.71 -6.51 -9.42
N ILE A 538 39.01 -6.69 -10.52
CA ILE A 538 38.26 -5.68 -11.27
C ILE A 538 37.30 -4.92 -10.34
N LYS A 539 37.61 -3.66 -10.03
CA LYS A 539 36.67 -2.73 -9.38
C LYS A 539 35.54 -2.37 -10.34
N THR A 540 34.40 -3.02 -10.21
CA THR A 540 33.13 -2.50 -10.74
C THR A 540 32.76 -1.24 -9.95
N LYS A 541 32.75 -0.09 -10.64
CA LYS A 541 32.33 1.19 -10.08
C LYS A 541 30.90 1.11 -9.56
N LYS A 542 30.72 1.30 -8.26
CA LYS A 542 29.45 1.55 -7.59
C LYS A 542 28.83 2.83 -8.15
N ASN A 543 27.76 2.70 -8.94
CA ASN A 543 26.79 3.77 -9.17
C ASN A 543 25.58 3.49 -8.28
N ALA A 544 25.74 3.65 -6.96
CA ALA A 544 24.62 3.74 -6.03
C ALA A 544 24.18 5.21 -5.98
N LYS A 545 23.11 5.56 -6.70
CA LYS A 545 22.40 6.83 -6.45
C LYS A 545 21.62 6.63 -5.16
N THR A 546 22.11 7.18 -4.06
CA THR A 546 21.54 7.11 -2.71
C THR A 546 20.07 7.54 -2.72
N LEU A 547 19.18 6.70 -2.17
CA LEU A 547 17.81 7.10 -1.85
C LEU A 547 17.88 8.13 -0.71
N GLY A 548 17.36 9.34 -0.90
CA GLY A 548 17.50 10.43 0.07
C GLY A 548 16.76 10.21 1.40
N VAL A 549 17.05 11.06 2.39
CA VAL A 549 16.48 11.05 3.76
C VAL A 549 14.93 10.97 3.79
N ALA A 550 14.25 11.59 2.83
CA ALA A 550 12.78 11.53 2.72
C ALA A 550 12.24 10.13 2.40
N SER A 551 12.98 9.31 1.65
CA SER A 551 12.60 7.92 1.39
C SER A 551 12.88 6.99 2.57
N LEU A 552 13.91 7.28 3.37
CA LEU A 552 14.14 6.60 4.64
C LEU A 552 13.00 6.89 5.64
N ALA A 553 12.57 8.15 5.75
CA ALA A 553 11.45 8.54 6.62
C ALA A 553 10.10 7.89 6.23
N GLU A 554 9.87 7.67 4.92
CA GLU A 554 8.66 6.98 4.46
C GLU A 554 8.77 5.45 4.64
N LEU A 555 9.97 4.87 4.54
CA LEU A 555 10.20 3.45 4.84
C LEU A 555 10.08 3.17 6.35
N SER A 556 10.60 4.05 7.21
CA SER A 556 10.52 3.94 8.67
C SER A 556 9.11 4.11 9.22
N ARG A 557 8.18 4.64 8.41
CA ARG A 557 6.74 4.63 8.73
C ARG A 557 6.15 3.21 8.78
N TRP A 558 6.78 2.25 8.11
CA TRP A 558 6.33 0.87 8.07
C TRP A 558 7.28 -0.02 8.86
N ARG A 559 6.73 -0.88 9.73
CA ARG A 559 7.51 -1.99 10.27
C ARG A 559 7.75 -2.98 9.15
N HIS A 560 9.01 -3.27 8.87
CA HIS A 560 9.42 -4.07 7.73
C HIS A 560 10.29 -5.22 8.20
N PHE A 561 9.96 -6.42 7.74
CA PHE A 561 10.56 -7.66 8.20
C PHE A 561 11.25 -8.33 7.03
N SER A 562 12.55 -8.55 7.18
CA SER A 562 13.44 -9.00 6.12
C SER A 562 14.11 -10.32 6.48
N PRO A 563 14.39 -11.22 5.51
CA PRO A 563 15.14 -12.44 5.75
C PRO A 563 16.57 -12.27 6.31
N ARG A 564 17.05 -11.04 6.52
CA ARG A 564 18.36 -10.71 7.10
C ARG A 564 18.54 -11.23 8.52
N HIS A 565 17.50 -11.10 9.34
CA HIS A 565 17.55 -11.47 10.74
C HIS A 565 17.06 -12.93 10.92
N GLN A 566 17.72 -13.69 11.79
CA GLN A 566 17.43 -15.13 11.94
C GLN A 566 16.04 -15.35 12.56
N ASP A 567 15.64 -14.47 13.47
CA ASP A 567 14.36 -14.52 14.18
C ASP A 567 13.31 -13.54 13.64
N THR A 568 13.49 -13.03 12.41
CA THR A 568 12.53 -12.11 11.76
C THR A 568 11.08 -12.59 11.87
N TRP A 569 10.84 -13.90 11.71
CA TRP A 569 9.49 -14.44 11.81
C TRP A 569 8.94 -14.35 13.23
N ARG A 570 9.76 -14.66 14.25
CA ARG A 570 9.38 -14.53 15.66
C ARG A 570 9.08 -13.06 16.00
N HIS A 571 9.95 -12.14 15.59
CA HIS A 571 9.78 -10.71 15.83
C HIS A 571 8.52 -10.20 15.13
N PHE A 572 8.27 -10.63 13.89
CA PHE A 572 7.02 -10.36 13.18
C PHE A 572 5.80 -10.88 13.92
N MET A 573 5.84 -12.13 14.40
CA MET A 573 4.73 -12.76 15.11
C MET A 573 4.41 -12.00 16.40
N ILE A 574 5.42 -11.59 17.15
CA ILE A 574 5.25 -10.77 18.37
C ILE A 574 4.63 -9.41 18.01
N ASN A 575 5.26 -8.69 17.08
CA ASN A 575 4.85 -7.34 16.69
C ASN A 575 3.48 -7.27 16.01
N SER A 576 3.03 -8.37 15.40
CA SER A 576 1.70 -8.47 14.81
C SER A 576 0.67 -9.13 15.72
N GLY A 577 1.02 -9.43 16.98
CA GLY A 577 0.11 -10.07 17.94
C GLY A 577 -0.27 -11.50 17.54
N LEU A 578 0.52 -12.15 16.69
CA LEU A 578 0.38 -13.54 16.28
C LEU A 578 1.14 -14.50 17.21
N SER A 579 2.04 -14.01 18.08
CA SER A 579 2.85 -14.80 19.02
C SER A 579 2.05 -15.49 20.13
N GLN A 580 0.80 -15.07 20.37
CA GLN A 580 -0.10 -15.71 21.35
C GLN A 580 -0.50 -17.15 20.95
N VAL A 581 -0.08 -17.59 19.77
CA VAL A 581 -0.36 -18.91 19.24
C VAL A 581 0.89 -19.78 19.44
N GLU A 582 0.85 -20.68 20.42
CA GLU A 582 1.80 -21.80 20.50
C GLU A 582 1.63 -22.68 19.26
N THR A 583 2.51 -22.53 18.29
CA THR A 583 2.56 -23.42 17.14
C THR A 583 3.80 -24.29 17.22
N ASP A 584 3.63 -25.61 17.28
CA ASP A 584 4.65 -26.63 16.91
C ASP A 584 5.09 -26.54 15.43
N VAL A 585 4.64 -25.49 14.73
CA VAL A 585 4.98 -25.27 13.33
C VAL A 585 6.35 -24.61 13.33
N GLN A 586 7.35 -25.30 12.76
CA GLN A 586 8.61 -24.68 12.33
C GLN A 586 8.30 -23.63 11.27
N LEU A 587 7.84 -22.47 11.72
CA LEU A 587 7.50 -21.33 10.91
C LEU A 587 8.78 -20.57 10.60
N THR A 588 9.52 -21.09 9.64
CA THR A 588 10.52 -20.26 8.97
C THR A 588 9.78 -19.43 7.93
N PHE A 589 10.03 -18.13 7.93
CA PHE A 589 10.08 -17.37 6.68
C PHE A 589 10.68 -18.29 5.60
N ALA A 590 10.16 -18.33 4.37
CA ALA A 590 10.44 -19.38 3.38
C ALA A 590 11.94 -19.59 2.98
N PHE A 591 12.90 -19.10 3.75
CA PHE A 591 14.29 -18.84 3.42
C PHE A 591 15.37 -19.39 4.33
N TYR A 592 15.10 -20.00 5.48
CA TYR A 592 16.18 -20.63 6.25
C TYR A 592 16.62 -22.01 5.71
N GLN A 593 16.19 -22.40 4.50
CA GLN A 593 16.57 -23.68 3.88
C GLN A 593 17.87 -23.64 3.04
N GLN A 594 18.74 -22.62 3.19
CA GLN A 594 20.01 -22.57 2.44
C GLN A 594 21.29 -22.33 3.25
N SER A 595 21.27 -22.35 4.59
CA SER A 595 22.51 -22.32 5.40
C SER A 595 22.82 -23.62 6.13
N GLN A 596 21.94 -24.63 6.09
CA GLN A 596 22.25 -25.98 6.58
C GLN A 596 21.76 -27.03 5.58
N TYR A 597 22.56 -27.35 4.57
CA TYR A 597 22.79 -28.69 4.01
C TYR A 597 23.75 -28.62 2.82
#